data_AF-A0A935MJX7-F1
#
_entry.id   AF-A0A935MJX7-F1
#
_cell.length_a   1.000
_cell.length_b   1.000
_cell.length_c   1.000
_cell.angle_alpha   90.00
_cell.angle_beta   90.00
_cell.angle_gamma   90.00
#
_symmetry.space_group_name_H-M   'P 1'
#
loop_
_entity.id
_entity.type
_entity.pdbx_description
1 polymer ?
#
loop_
_entity_poly.entity_id
_entity_poly.type
_entity_poly.pdbx_seq_one_letter_code
_entity_poly.pdbx_strand_id
1 'polypeptide(L)' 'MINGLATADALGKSVSSAGDINNDGFDDLIIRAPFGDGVVFNSGVGYVLFGRSTTAITASTEFVQDIASRVGINQTIELI' A
#
# COMPACT_ATOMS: atom_id res chain seq x y z
N MET A 1 -9.86 -7.51 -2.38
CA MET A 1 -10.00 -8.14 -1.05
C MET A 1 -8.66 -8.01 -0.35
N ILE A 2 -8.63 -7.62 0.92
CA ILE A 2 -7.41 -7.64 1.74
C ILE A 2 -7.40 -8.94 2.55
N ASN A 3 -6.38 -9.76 2.37
CA ASN A 3 -6.25 -11.03 3.08
C ASN A 3 -5.30 -10.83 4.27
N GLY A 4 -5.71 -11.29 5.45
CA GLY A 4 -4.84 -11.37 6.63
C GLY A 4 -3.73 -12.40 6.46
N LEU A 5 -2.68 -12.30 7.25
CA LEU A 5 -1.56 -13.24 7.24
C LEU A 5 -2.00 -14.63 7.74
N ALA A 6 -2.87 -14.69 8.76
CA ALA A 6 -3.65 -15.87 9.10
C ALA A 6 -5.15 -15.55 9.21
N THR A 7 -6.00 -16.55 8.91
CA THR A 7 -7.48 -16.41 8.91
C THR A 7 -8.06 -16.07 10.29
N ALA A 8 -7.32 -16.33 11.37
CA ALA A 8 -7.74 -16.03 12.74
C ALA A 8 -7.38 -14.61 13.21
N ASP A 9 -6.53 -13.87 12.48
CA ASP A 9 -6.00 -12.58 12.92
C ASP A 9 -7.06 -11.46 12.99
N ALA A 10 -8.22 -11.71 12.36
CA ALA A 10 -9.32 -10.78 12.19
C ALA A 10 -8.87 -9.44 11.58
N LEU A 11 -8.00 -9.50 10.57
CA LEU A 11 -7.61 -8.32 9.78
C LEU A 11 -8.85 -7.64 9.20
N GLY A 12 -8.96 -6.33 9.39
CA GLY A 12 -10.10 -5.55 8.92
C GLY A 12 -11.29 -5.54 9.88
N LYS A 13 -11.16 -6.11 11.10
CA LYS A 13 -12.21 -6.02 12.13
C LYS A 13 -12.58 -4.56 12.47
N SER A 14 -11.62 -3.65 12.36
CA SER A 14 -11.84 -2.21 12.50
C SER A 14 -10.98 -1.45 11.51
N VAL A 15 -11.59 -0.48 10.84
CA VAL A 15 -10.97 0.49 9.94
C VAL A 15 -11.26 1.89 10.47
N SER A 16 -10.27 2.77 10.43
CA SER A 16 -10.41 4.19 10.77
C SER A 16 -9.69 5.04 9.72
N SER A 17 -10.22 6.24 9.46
CA SER A 17 -9.44 7.28 8.78
C SER A 17 -8.26 7.68 9.66
N ALA A 18 -7.10 7.86 9.04
CA ALA A 18 -5.89 8.38 9.66
C ALA A 18 -5.57 9.82 9.24
N GLY A 19 -6.27 10.33 8.22
CA GLY A 19 -5.85 11.52 7.47
C GLY A 19 -4.61 11.25 6.62
N ASP A 20 -4.07 12.26 5.97
CA ASP A 20 -2.81 12.20 5.23
C ASP A 20 -1.61 12.28 6.20
N ILE A 21 -1.08 11.14 6.63
CA ILE A 21 -0.03 11.07 7.66
C ILE A 21 1.38 11.15 7.08
N ASN A 22 1.54 10.89 5.77
CA ASN A 22 2.82 10.98 5.06
C ASN A 22 2.94 12.26 4.20
N ASN A 23 1.91 13.10 4.18
CA ASN A 23 1.83 14.38 3.51
C ASN A 23 1.94 14.28 1.97
N ASP A 24 1.31 13.25 1.38
CA ASP A 24 1.29 13.01 -0.07
C ASP A 24 0.03 13.54 -0.79
N GLY A 25 -0.89 14.13 -0.03
CA GLY A 25 -2.15 14.70 -0.49
C GLY A 25 -3.31 13.72 -0.53
N PHE A 26 -3.16 12.49 -0.02
CA PHE A 26 -4.22 11.48 0.02
C PHE A 26 -4.48 11.01 1.46
N ASP A 27 -5.75 10.85 1.82
CA ASP A 27 -6.11 10.33 3.14
C ASP A 27 -5.69 8.85 3.29
N ASP A 28 -5.04 8.55 4.41
CA ASP A 28 -4.59 7.22 4.79
C ASP A 28 -5.61 6.49 5.68
N LEU A 29 -5.46 5.17 5.76
CA LEU A 29 -6.31 4.30 6.58
C LEU A 29 -5.49 3.52 7.61
N ILE A 30 -6.03 3.40 8.82
CA ILE A 30 -5.56 2.44 9.82
C ILE A 30 -6.46 1.21 9.78
N ILE A 31 -5.84 0.04 9.62
CA ILE A 31 -6.50 -1.26 9.67
C ILE A 31 -5.94 -2.07 10.83
N ARG A 32 -6.82 -2.71 11.60
CA ARG A 32 -6.43 -3.54 12.74
C ARG A 32 -6.65 -5.03 12.47
N ALA A 33 -5.73 -5.84 12.96
CA ALA A 33 -5.80 -7.29 13.12
C ALA A 33 -5.61 -7.61 14.61
N PRO A 34 -6.69 -7.58 15.43
CA PRO A 34 -6.57 -7.67 16.88
C PRO A 34 -5.97 -8.97 17.37
N PHE A 35 -6.00 -10.01 16.55
CA PHE A 35 -5.44 -11.32 16.89
C PHE A 35 -4.16 -11.65 16.10
N GLY A 36 -3.62 -10.67 15.37
CA GLY A 36 -2.38 -10.85 14.63
C GLY A 36 -1.21 -11.10 15.58
N ASP A 37 -0.34 -12.02 15.17
CA ASP A 37 0.92 -12.31 15.84
C ASP A 37 1.94 -11.22 15.51
N GLY A 38 2.17 -10.32 16.46
CA GLY A 38 3.18 -9.26 16.38
C GLY A 38 4.50 -9.70 16.98
N VAL A 39 5.00 -8.93 17.95
CA VAL A 39 6.23 -9.30 18.71
C VAL A 39 5.98 -10.50 19.62
N VAL A 40 4.74 -10.69 20.09
CA VAL A 40 4.31 -11.87 20.86
C VAL A 40 3.02 -12.42 20.27
N PHE A 41 2.76 -13.71 20.53
CA PHE A 41 1.56 -14.40 20.05
C PHE A 41 0.28 -13.63 20.45
N ASN A 42 -0.60 -13.39 19.48
CA ASN A 42 -1.90 -12.76 19.64
C ASN A 42 -1.86 -11.35 20.24
N SER A 43 -0.75 -10.62 20.07
CA SER A 43 -0.59 -9.25 20.59
C SER A 43 -1.43 -8.21 19.86
N GLY A 44 -1.93 -8.56 18.69
CA GLY A 44 -2.55 -7.65 17.75
C GLY A 44 -1.53 -6.89 16.91
N VAL A 45 -1.94 -6.58 15.69
CA VAL A 45 -1.15 -5.83 14.70
C VAL A 45 -2.00 -4.71 14.11
N GLY A 46 -1.38 -3.54 13.91
CA GLY A 46 -1.96 -2.41 13.18
C GLY A 46 -1.20 -2.17 11.88
N TYR A 47 -1.94 -1.85 10.82
CA TYR A 47 -1.40 -1.54 9.50
C TYR A 47 -1.84 -0.13 9.10
N VAL A 48 -0.94 0.62 8.47
CA VAL A 48 -1.28 1.85 7.75
C VAL A 48 -1.32 1.51 6.26
N LEU A 49 -2.41 1.85 5.60
CA LEU A 49 -2.51 1.84 4.15
C LEU A 49 -2.43 3.28 3.66
N PHE A 50 -1.37 3.58 2.92
CA PHE A 50 -1.20 4.89 2.32
C PHE A 50 -2.17 5.08 1.15
N GLY A 51 -2.87 6.21 1.15
CA GLY A 51 -3.69 6.67 0.04
C GLY A 51 -2.84 6.84 -1.22
N ARG A 52 -3.49 6.80 -2.39
CA ARG A 52 -2.82 7.13 -3.66
C ARG A 52 -3.83 7.56 -4.71
N SER A 53 -3.39 8.39 -5.65
CA SER A 53 -4.12 8.62 -6.89
C SER A 53 -4.24 7.32 -7.69
N THR A 54 -5.43 7.06 -8.23
CA THR A 54 -5.65 5.97 -9.20
C THR A 54 -4.83 6.17 -10.48
N THR A 55 -4.42 7.40 -10.79
CA THR A 55 -3.54 7.74 -11.92
C THR A 55 -2.07 7.48 -11.62
N ALA A 56 -1.65 7.29 -10.36
CA ALA A 56 -0.29 6.83 -10.04
C ALA A 56 -0.04 5.35 -10.42
N ILE A 57 -1.09 4.62 -10.82
CA ILE A 57 -1.00 3.31 -11.47
C ILE A 57 -0.66 3.48 -12.97
N THR A 58 -0.94 4.65 -13.56
CA THR A 58 -0.36 5.07 -14.83
C THR A 58 1.04 5.56 -14.52
N ALA A 59 2.01 4.67 -14.72
CA ALA A 59 3.38 4.78 -14.26
C ALA A 59 3.93 6.22 -14.34
N SER A 60 4.45 6.70 -13.20
CA SER A 60 5.28 7.91 -13.21
C SER A 60 6.39 7.71 -14.25
N THR A 61 6.72 8.76 -14.99
CA THR A 61 7.78 8.70 -16.01
C THR A 61 9.05 8.10 -15.41
N GLU A 62 9.37 8.40 -14.16
CA GLU A 62 10.51 7.84 -13.42
C GLU A 62 10.43 6.31 -13.25
N PHE A 63 9.26 5.76 -12.94
CA PHE A 63 9.08 4.31 -12.83
C PHE A 63 9.15 3.62 -14.18
N VAL A 64 8.60 4.26 -15.24
CA VAL A 64 8.76 3.76 -16.61
C VAL A 64 10.22 3.75 -17.03
N GLN A 65 10.99 4.80 -16.69
CA GLN A 65 12.41 4.89 -16.99
C GLN A 65 13.25 3.87 -16.19
N ASP A 66 12.93 3.63 -14.92
CA ASP A 66 13.57 2.58 -14.12
C ASP A 66 13.34 1.20 -14.74
N ILE A 67 12.08 0.85 -15.05
CA ILE A 67 11.77 -0.40 -15.74
C ILE A 67 12.49 -0.47 -17.08
N ALA A 68 12.50 0.63 -17.83
CA ALA A 68 13.09 0.65 -19.15
C ALA A 68 14.60 0.39 -19.11
N SER A 69 15.28 0.99 -18.14
CA SER A 69 16.71 0.79 -17.88
C SER A 69 17.05 -0.65 -17.46
N ARG A 70 16.14 -1.31 -16.73
CA ARG A 70 16.34 -2.66 -16.20
C ARG A 70 16.01 -3.77 -17.21
N VAL A 71 15.10 -3.50 -18.15
CA VAL A 71 14.65 -4.45 -19.18
C VAL A 71 15.32 -4.19 -20.54
N GLY A 72 16.08 -3.09 -20.68
CA GLY A 72 16.84 -2.77 -21.90
C GLY A 72 15.98 -2.23 -23.05
N ILE A 73 14.76 -1.81 -22.77
CA ILE A 73 13.83 -1.18 -23.73
C ILE A 73 14.16 0.31 -23.82
N ASN A 74 15.19 0.66 -24.61
CA ASN A 74 15.57 2.05 -24.93
C ASN A 74 14.61 2.70 -25.95
N GLN A 75 13.30 2.65 -25.72
CA GLN A 75 12.35 3.45 -26.49
C GLN A 75 11.52 4.30 -25.52
N THR A 76 11.59 5.62 -25.71
CA THR A 76 10.74 6.58 -25.00
C THR A 76 9.29 6.19 -25.24
N ILE A 77 8.64 5.63 -24.22
CA ILE A 77 7.18 5.48 -24.24
C ILE A 77 6.64 6.90 -24.06
N GLU A 78 6.41 7.61 -25.17
CA GLU A 78 5.58 8.82 -25.14
C GLU A 78 4.16 8.36 -24.85
N LEU A 79 3.67 8.73 -23.67
CA LEU A 79 2.26 8.60 -23.33
C LEU A 79 1.52 9.66 -24.16
N ILE A 80 0.73 9.23 -25.13
CA ILE A 80 -0.32 10.07 -25.75
C ILE A 80 -1.39 10.42 -24.71
#